data_AF-A0A7W6G4K2-F1
#
_entry.id   AF-A0A7W6G4K2-F1
#
_cell.length_a   1.000
_cell.length_b   1.000
_cell.length_c   1.000
_cell.angle_alpha   90.00
_cell.angle_beta   90.00
_cell.angle_gamma   90.00
#
_symmetry.space_group_name_H-M   'P 1'
#
loop_
_entity.id
_entity.type
_entity.pdbx_description
1 polymer ?
#
loop_
_entity_poly.entity_id
_entity_poly.type
_entity_poly.pdbx_seq_one_letter_code
_entity_poly.pdbx_strand_id
1 'polypeptide(L)'
;MDELVYLGARKLGPDIMLANVWEWLHRNANHWAQIASVSPSHHNLKAIDEIDQRNLAYLNDCPAKAWQLLCAGTGETIYGASALSWCQGATFDDVVAMWRRTKVPLVPTATFVRATRLINRNVLPKANSLRSILDQPERGTLYCCILISASNQETFIDLSREDFRNAAQEIFSFARFNNSHSQTVV
;
A
#
# COMPACT_ATOMS: atom_id res chain seq x y z
N MET A 1 26.62 -21.79 17.53
CA MET A 1 25.63 -22.79 17.07
C MET A 1 24.78 -22.03 16.07
N ASP A 2 25.07 -22.18 14.79
CA ASP A 2 24.32 -21.48 13.75
C ASP A 2 22.91 -22.06 13.74
N GLU A 3 21.95 -21.24 14.16
CA GLU A 3 20.54 -21.56 14.09
C GLU A 3 20.22 -21.77 12.61
N LEU A 4 19.79 -22.99 12.24
CA LEU A 4 19.29 -23.28 10.91
C LEU A 4 18.05 -22.40 10.68
N VAL A 5 18.26 -21.23 10.10
CA VAL A 5 17.19 -20.28 9.77
C VAL A 5 16.40 -20.89 8.61
N TYR A 6 15.32 -21.58 8.93
CA TYR A 6 14.31 -21.93 7.95
C TYR A 6 13.67 -20.64 7.43
N LEU A 7 14.20 -20.12 6.32
CA LEU A 7 13.77 -18.83 5.74
C LEU A 7 12.26 -18.76 5.45
N GLY A 8 11.60 -19.90 5.24
CA GLY A 8 10.15 -20.00 5.02
C GLY A 8 9.29 -20.09 6.30
N ALA A 9 9.86 -20.51 7.44
CA ALA A 9 9.15 -20.70 8.70
C ALA A 9 9.63 -19.71 9.77
N ARG A 10 9.78 -18.44 9.37
CA ARG A 10 10.21 -17.37 10.29
C ARG A 10 9.08 -17.05 11.27
N LYS A 11 9.38 -17.18 12.57
CA LYS A 11 8.53 -16.70 13.66
C LYS A 11 8.63 -15.18 13.80
N LEU A 12 7.49 -14.54 14.03
CA LEU A 12 7.34 -13.12 14.36
C LEU A 12 6.88 -12.91 15.81
N GLY A 13 6.42 -13.97 16.46
CA GLY A 13 5.97 -14.00 17.85
C GLY A 13 5.75 -15.44 18.32
N PRO A 14 5.17 -15.65 19.52
CA PRO A 14 4.97 -16.98 20.10
C PRO A 14 4.21 -17.93 19.17
N ASP A 15 3.15 -17.44 18.53
CA ASP A 15 2.22 -18.22 17.70
C ASP A 15 2.00 -17.62 16.30
N ILE A 16 2.90 -16.74 15.85
CA ILE A 16 2.75 -16.03 14.58
C ILE A 16 3.96 -16.30 13.68
N MET A 17 3.69 -16.85 12.51
CA MET A 17 4.66 -17.04 11.44
C MET A 17 4.51 -15.94 10.39
N LEU A 18 5.60 -15.66 9.67
CA LEU A 18 5.61 -14.74 8.53
C LEU A 18 4.52 -15.09 7.50
N ALA A 19 4.33 -16.38 7.23
CA ALA A 19 3.30 -16.87 6.33
C ALA A 19 1.86 -16.59 6.82
N ASN A 20 1.63 -16.52 8.14
CA ASN A 20 0.31 -16.19 8.68
C ASN A 20 -0.07 -14.75 8.32
N VAL A 21 0.86 -13.80 8.45
CA VAL A 21 0.60 -12.40 8.09
C VAL A 21 0.24 -12.27 6.61
N TRP A 22 0.97 -12.96 5.74
CA TRP A 22 0.66 -13.00 4.30
C TRP A 22 -0.73 -13.57 4.06
N GLU A 23 -1.06 -14.72 4.66
CA GLU A 23 -2.36 -15.37 4.49
C GLU A 23 -3.51 -14.48 4.98
N TRP A 24 -3.40 -13.92 6.19
CA TRP A 24 -4.42 -13.06 6.78
C TRP A 24 -4.70 -11.84 5.90
N LEU A 25 -3.65 -11.19 5.41
CA LEU A 25 -3.78 -10.01 4.55
C LEU A 25 -4.54 -10.33 3.26
N HIS A 26 -4.26 -11.47 2.62
CA HIS A 26 -4.94 -11.85 1.38
C HIS A 26 -6.37 -12.34 1.62
N ARG A 27 -6.61 -13.07 2.73
CA ARG A 27 -7.96 -13.45 3.15
C ARG A 27 -8.82 -12.22 3.42
N ASN A 28 -8.27 -11.25 4.15
CA ASN A 28 -8.95 -10.00 4.47
C ASN A 28 -9.16 -9.13 3.23
N ALA A 29 -8.20 -9.11 2.29
CA ALA A 29 -8.39 -8.44 1.01
C ALA A 29 -9.57 -9.01 0.20
N ASN A 30 -9.71 -10.33 0.15
CA ASN A 30 -10.84 -10.98 -0.50
C ASN A 30 -12.17 -10.65 0.20
N HIS A 31 -12.19 -10.75 1.54
CA HIS A 31 -13.39 -10.44 2.31
C HIS A 31 -13.81 -8.97 2.17
N TRP A 32 -12.84 -8.06 2.22
CA TRP A 32 -13.07 -6.63 2.01
C TRP A 32 -13.66 -6.36 0.62
N ALA A 33 -13.12 -6.97 -0.43
CA ALA A 33 -13.62 -6.79 -1.80
C ALA A 33 -15.06 -7.31 -1.98
N GLN A 34 -15.40 -8.43 -1.32
CA GLN A 34 -16.76 -8.97 -1.32
C GLN A 34 -17.75 -8.06 -0.59
N ILE A 35 -17.38 -7.51 0.56
CA ILE A 35 -18.24 -6.55 1.27
C ILE A 35 -18.42 -5.29 0.45
N ALA A 36 -17.32 -4.76 -0.12
CA ALA A 36 -17.36 -3.55 -0.93
C ALA A 36 -18.26 -3.67 -2.17
N SER A 37 -18.45 -4.88 -2.72
CA SER A 37 -19.33 -5.10 -3.88
C SER A 37 -20.80 -5.28 -3.53
N VAL A 38 -21.13 -5.75 -2.32
CA VAL A 38 -22.52 -6.08 -1.91
C VAL A 38 -23.13 -5.01 -1.00
N SER A 39 -22.37 -4.53 -0.02
CA SER A 39 -22.82 -3.53 0.93
C SER A 39 -21.62 -2.72 1.41
N PRO A 40 -21.30 -1.60 0.74
CA PRO A 40 -20.12 -0.77 1.05
C PRO A 40 -20.25 0.01 2.37
N SER A 41 -21.01 -0.52 3.34
CA SER A 41 -21.12 0.04 4.68
C SER A 41 -19.72 0.32 5.25
N HIS A 42 -19.47 1.59 5.58
CA HIS A 42 -18.13 2.07 5.90
C HIS A 42 -17.55 1.41 7.17
N HIS A 43 -18.39 1.01 8.13
CA HIS A 43 -17.94 0.44 9.41
C HIS A 43 -17.26 -0.93 9.25
N ASN A 44 -17.84 -1.84 8.47
CA ASN A 44 -17.27 -3.19 8.27
C ASN A 44 -15.95 -3.14 7.50
N LEU A 45 -15.87 -2.29 6.46
CA LEU A 45 -14.66 -2.10 5.67
C LEU A 45 -13.53 -1.48 6.50
N LYS A 46 -13.85 -0.49 7.34
CA LYS A 46 -12.89 0.15 8.25
C LYS A 46 -12.37 -0.83 9.30
N ALA A 47 -13.24 -1.65 9.89
CA ALA A 47 -12.84 -2.64 10.88
C ALA A 47 -11.82 -3.65 10.31
N ILE A 48 -11.99 -4.09 9.05
CA ILE A 48 -11.02 -4.97 8.38
C ILE A 48 -9.70 -4.25 8.16
N ASP A 49 -9.72 -2.99 7.70
CA ASP A 49 -8.50 -2.20 7.51
C ASP A 49 -7.73 -2.01 8.83
N GLU A 50 -8.43 -1.79 9.96
CA GLU A 50 -7.81 -1.70 11.29
C GLU A 50 -7.23 -3.04 11.78
N ILE A 51 -7.88 -4.16 11.47
CA ILE A 51 -7.34 -5.50 11.75
C ILE A 51 -6.05 -5.72 10.95
N ASP A 52 -6.05 -5.40 9.65
CA ASP A 52 -4.87 -5.54 8.80
C ASP A 52 -3.72 -4.67 9.31
N GLN A 53 -3.97 -3.42 9.69
CA GLN A 53 -2.92 -2.55 10.27
C GLN A 53 -2.29 -3.15 11.53
N ARG A 54 -3.09 -3.75 12.43
CA ARG A 54 -2.56 -4.46 13.60
C ARG A 54 -1.74 -5.68 13.23
N ASN A 55 -2.19 -6.45 12.25
CA ASN A 55 -1.45 -7.63 11.77
C ASN A 55 -0.14 -7.24 11.09
N LEU A 56 -0.11 -6.15 10.34
CA LEU A 56 1.08 -5.64 9.67
C LEU A 56 2.15 -5.19 10.66
N ALA A 57 1.77 -4.74 11.86
CA ALA A 57 2.73 -4.36 12.91
C ALA A 57 3.62 -5.54 13.37
N TYR A 58 3.20 -6.80 13.18
CA TYR A 58 4.07 -7.96 13.45
C TYR A 58 5.30 -8.02 12.52
N LEU A 59 5.31 -7.26 11.42
CA LEU A 59 6.42 -7.21 10.48
C LEU A 59 7.52 -6.21 10.88
N ASN A 60 7.34 -5.39 11.93
CA ASN A 60 8.29 -4.33 12.30
C ASN A 60 9.73 -4.82 12.47
N ASP A 61 9.91 -6.02 13.05
CA ASP A 61 11.22 -6.65 13.26
C ASP A 61 11.57 -7.68 12.17
N CYS A 62 10.69 -7.87 11.17
CA CYS A 62 10.95 -8.76 10.05
C CYS A 62 11.85 -8.07 9.02
N PRO A 63 13.01 -8.63 8.66
CA PRO A 63 13.84 -8.07 7.60
C PRO A 63 13.08 -8.01 6.27
N ALA A 64 13.17 -6.87 5.56
CA ALA A 64 12.53 -6.67 4.26
C ALA A 64 12.81 -7.81 3.27
N LYS A 65 14.06 -8.29 3.22
CA LYS A 65 14.47 -9.39 2.35
C LYS A 65 13.73 -10.70 2.64
N ALA A 66 13.41 -10.99 3.91
CA ALA A 66 12.68 -12.21 4.26
C ALA A 66 11.23 -12.15 3.74
N TRP A 67 10.56 -11.01 3.88
CA TRP A 67 9.23 -10.78 3.32
C TRP A 67 9.21 -10.86 1.79
N GLN A 68 10.20 -10.22 1.14
CA GLN A 68 10.35 -10.27 -0.31
C GLN A 68 10.54 -11.71 -0.83
N LEU A 69 11.35 -12.53 -0.13
CA LEU A 69 11.53 -13.95 -0.48
C LEU A 69 10.22 -14.74 -0.35
N LEU A 70 9.44 -14.50 0.71
CA LEU A 70 8.13 -15.13 0.85
C LEU A 70 7.23 -14.75 -0.33
N CYS A 71 7.10 -13.46 -0.64
CA CYS A 71 6.26 -13.02 -1.75
C CYS A 71 6.75 -13.48 -3.12
N ALA A 72 8.06 -13.63 -3.32
CA ALA A 72 8.58 -14.23 -4.55
C ALA A 72 8.15 -15.70 -4.69
N GLY A 73 8.03 -16.44 -3.59
CA GLY A 73 7.57 -17.83 -3.57
C GLY A 73 6.05 -18.01 -3.62
N THR A 74 5.28 -17.09 -3.03
CA THR A 74 3.81 -17.19 -2.93
C THR A 74 3.06 -16.35 -3.96
N GLY A 75 3.77 -15.49 -4.70
CA GLY A 75 3.20 -14.52 -5.64
C GLY A 75 3.29 -13.09 -5.13
N GLU A 76 3.78 -12.19 -5.98
CA GLU A 76 3.88 -10.77 -5.68
C GLU A 76 2.53 -10.08 -5.93
N THR A 77 2.01 -9.41 -4.90
CA THR A 77 0.73 -8.69 -4.96
C THR A 77 0.91 -7.27 -4.44
N ILE A 78 -0.06 -6.39 -4.74
CA ILE A 78 -0.04 -5.01 -4.22
C ILE A 78 -0.15 -4.98 -2.69
N TYR A 79 -0.82 -5.97 -2.09
CA TYR A 79 -0.88 -6.12 -0.64
C TYR A 79 0.45 -6.61 -0.07
N GLY A 80 1.15 -7.50 -0.77
CA GLY A 80 2.53 -7.86 -0.45
C GLY A 80 3.46 -6.65 -0.49
N ALA A 81 3.31 -5.79 -1.50
CA ALA A 81 4.06 -4.53 -1.58
C ALA A 81 3.72 -3.58 -0.43
N SER A 82 2.44 -3.42 -0.07
CA SER A 82 2.05 -2.62 1.10
C SER A 82 2.63 -3.16 2.40
N ALA A 83 2.59 -4.48 2.61
CA ALA A 83 3.14 -5.10 3.80
C ALA A 83 4.67 -4.96 3.90
N LEU A 84 5.38 -4.92 2.77
CA LEU A 84 6.82 -4.67 2.74
C LEU A 84 7.18 -3.36 3.46
N SER A 85 6.34 -2.34 3.38
CA SER A 85 6.57 -1.04 4.08
C SER A 85 6.64 -1.14 5.60
N TRP A 86 6.16 -2.24 6.19
CA TRP A 86 6.22 -2.50 7.62
C TRP A 86 7.47 -3.28 8.04
N CYS A 87 8.24 -3.79 7.08
CA CYS A 87 9.41 -4.59 7.37
C CYS A 87 10.62 -3.72 7.78
N GLN A 88 11.47 -4.28 8.63
CA GLN A 88 12.73 -3.68 9.03
C GLN A 88 13.61 -3.38 7.81
N GLY A 89 14.04 -2.12 7.69
CA GLY A 89 14.94 -1.65 6.64
C GLY A 89 14.26 -1.47 5.27
N ALA A 90 12.95 -1.63 5.17
CA ALA A 90 12.24 -1.36 3.92
C ALA A 90 12.08 0.15 3.68
N THR A 91 12.22 0.55 2.42
CA THR A 91 12.00 1.91 1.95
C THR A 91 10.74 2.00 1.09
N PHE A 92 10.25 3.22 0.85
CA PHE A 92 9.16 3.41 -0.10
C PHE A 92 9.55 3.03 -1.54
N ASP A 93 10.82 3.17 -1.92
CA ASP A 93 11.32 2.71 -3.22
C ASP A 93 11.21 1.18 -3.36
N ASP A 94 11.45 0.43 -2.28
CA ASP A 94 11.25 -1.03 -2.27
C ASP A 94 9.78 -1.40 -2.50
N VAL A 95 8.86 -0.66 -1.87
CA VAL A 95 7.41 -0.82 -2.05
C VAL A 95 7.03 -0.58 -3.50
N VAL A 96 7.47 0.53 -4.09
CA VAL A 96 7.18 0.89 -5.49
C VAL A 96 7.79 -0.13 -6.46
N ALA A 97 9.02 -0.59 -6.19
CA ALA A 97 9.68 -1.61 -6.99
C ALA A 97 8.93 -2.94 -6.96
N MET A 98 8.46 -3.37 -5.78
CA MET A 98 7.65 -4.58 -5.65
C MET A 98 6.28 -4.42 -6.31
N TRP A 99 5.62 -3.29 -6.10
CA TRP A 99 4.34 -2.98 -6.73
C TRP A 99 4.43 -3.03 -8.26
N ARG A 100 5.51 -2.50 -8.84
CA ARG A 100 5.76 -2.54 -10.28
C ARG A 100 5.82 -3.98 -10.82
N ARG A 101 6.41 -4.92 -10.07
CA ARG A 101 6.52 -6.32 -10.50
C ARG A 101 5.18 -7.06 -10.50
N THR A 102 4.19 -6.58 -9.75
CA THR A 102 2.82 -7.13 -9.77
C THR A 102 2.11 -6.93 -11.11
N LYS A 103 2.57 -5.95 -11.91
CA LYS A 103 1.96 -5.55 -13.19
C LYS A 103 0.46 -5.19 -13.09
N VAL A 104 -0.02 -4.85 -11.90
CA VAL A 104 -1.39 -4.36 -11.72
C VAL A 104 -1.56 -3.04 -12.49
N PRO A 105 -2.63 -2.89 -13.30
CA PRO A 105 -2.87 -1.66 -14.04
C PRO A 105 -2.95 -0.44 -13.12
N LEU A 106 -2.41 0.68 -13.60
CA LEU A 106 -2.39 1.94 -12.85
C LEU A 106 -3.73 2.66 -12.96
N VAL A 107 -4.75 2.08 -12.32
CA VAL A 107 -6.14 2.58 -12.32
C VAL A 107 -6.61 2.73 -10.87
N PRO A 108 -7.27 3.85 -10.51
CA PRO A 108 -7.77 4.09 -9.16
C PRO A 108 -8.98 3.21 -8.85
N THR A 109 -8.73 1.94 -8.57
CA THR A 109 -9.75 0.99 -8.10
C THR A 109 -9.82 1.01 -6.58
N ALA A 110 -10.96 0.58 -6.02
CA ALA A 110 -11.13 0.43 -4.58
C ALA A 110 -10.04 -0.46 -3.96
N THR A 111 -9.66 -1.55 -4.63
CA THR A 111 -8.59 -2.47 -4.23
C THR A 111 -7.21 -1.80 -4.25
N PHE A 112 -6.90 -1.04 -5.30
CA PHE A 112 -5.63 -0.29 -5.38
C PHE A 112 -5.52 0.70 -4.22
N VAL A 113 -6.55 1.52 -4.05
CA VAL A 113 -6.58 2.57 -3.01
C VAL A 113 -6.51 1.94 -1.63
N ARG A 114 -7.25 0.87 -1.37
CA ARG A 114 -7.14 0.12 -0.11
C ARG A 114 -5.71 -0.34 0.15
N ALA A 115 -5.07 -1.00 -0.80
CA ALA A 115 -3.70 -1.47 -0.62
C ALA A 115 -2.77 -0.29 -0.26
N THR A 116 -2.90 0.87 -0.89
CA THR A 116 -2.09 2.05 -0.54
C THR A 116 -2.37 2.60 0.86
N ARG A 117 -3.61 2.51 1.38
CA ARG A 117 -3.95 2.91 2.76
C ARG A 117 -3.30 2.01 3.82
N LEU A 118 -2.90 0.79 3.45
CA LEU A 118 -2.22 -0.15 4.34
C LEU A 118 -0.68 0.05 4.36
N ILE A 119 -0.15 0.99 3.56
CA ILE A 119 1.28 1.33 3.61
C ILE A 119 1.58 2.01 4.96
N ASN A 120 2.69 1.61 5.59
CA ASN A 120 3.21 2.23 6.80
C ASN A 120 3.55 3.70 6.52
N ARG A 121 2.88 4.62 7.21
CA ARG A 121 3.07 6.06 7.02
C ARG A 121 4.50 6.52 7.35
N ASN A 122 5.23 5.79 8.18
CA ASN A 122 6.59 6.16 8.57
C ASN A 122 7.61 6.05 7.42
N VAL A 123 7.31 5.25 6.39
CA VAL A 123 8.18 5.16 5.22
C VAL A 123 7.75 6.09 4.09
N LEU A 124 6.57 6.70 4.18
CA LEU A 124 6.08 7.58 3.14
C LEU A 124 6.95 8.85 3.06
N PRO A 125 7.33 9.27 1.84
CA PRO A 125 7.89 10.60 1.62
C PRO A 125 6.98 11.68 2.21
N LYS A 126 7.58 12.66 2.89
CA LYS A 126 6.84 13.84 3.35
C LYS A 126 6.53 14.73 2.15
N ALA A 127 5.32 14.61 1.64
CA ALA A 127 4.78 15.49 0.60
C ALA A 127 3.43 16.04 1.09
N ASN A 128 3.30 17.36 1.11
CA ASN A 128 2.09 18.05 1.56
C ASN A 128 1.27 18.64 0.40
N SER A 129 1.77 18.56 -0.83
CA SER A 129 1.07 19.08 -2.00
C SER A 129 1.29 18.24 -3.26
N LEU A 130 0.33 18.29 -4.18
CA LEU A 130 0.41 17.54 -5.43
C LEU A 130 1.59 18.03 -6.29
N ARG A 131 1.91 19.32 -6.25
CA ARG A 131 3.11 19.86 -6.89
C ARG A 131 4.38 19.23 -6.35
N SER A 132 4.53 19.13 -5.02
CA SER A 132 5.72 18.50 -4.41
C SER A 132 5.89 17.02 -4.79
N ILE A 133 4.79 16.33 -5.13
CA ILE A 133 4.80 14.97 -5.64
C ILE A 133 5.23 14.95 -7.12
N LEU A 134 4.72 15.89 -7.93
CA LEU A 134 5.02 15.98 -9.36
C LEU A 134 6.42 16.52 -9.67
N ASP A 135 7.02 17.29 -8.76
CA ASP A 135 8.38 17.82 -8.87
C ASP A 135 9.47 16.74 -8.72
N GLN A 136 9.07 15.46 -8.60
CA GLN A 136 9.95 14.28 -8.58
C GLN A 136 9.75 13.39 -9.82
N PRO A 137 9.88 13.93 -11.05
CA PRO A 137 9.55 13.21 -12.29
C PRO A 137 10.39 11.95 -12.48
N GLU A 138 11.61 11.89 -11.95
CA GLU A 138 12.50 10.73 -12.00
C GLU A 138 11.95 9.51 -11.25
N ARG A 139 11.01 9.71 -10.32
CA ARG A 139 10.36 8.63 -9.57
C ARG A 139 9.27 7.92 -10.38
N GLY A 140 8.75 8.58 -11.41
CA GLY A 140 7.78 8.05 -12.37
C GLY A 140 6.32 7.98 -11.87
N THR A 141 5.41 7.69 -12.80
CA THR A 141 3.95 7.76 -12.59
C THR A 141 3.44 6.87 -11.45
N LEU A 142 3.92 5.63 -11.38
CA LEU A 142 3.49 4.67 -10.34
C LEU A 142 3.78 5.18 -8.92
N TYR A 143 4.95 5.76 -8.72
CA TYR A 143 5.36 6.33 -7.43
C TYR A 143 4.38 7.42 -7.00
N CYS A 144 4.09 8.36 -7.91
CA CYS A 144 3.17 9.46 -7.67
C CYS A 144 1.77 8.95 -7.33
N CYS A 145 1.23 8.00 -8.10
CA CYS A 145 -0.09 7.44 -7.85
C CYS A 145 -0.19 6.74 -6.49
N ILE A 146 0.81 5.95 -6.10
CA ILE A 146 0.83 5.30 -4.78
C ILE A 146 0.88 6.35 -3.68
N LEU A 147 1.75 7.36 -3.81
CA LEU A 147 1.90 8.41 -2.80
C LEU A 147 0.63 9.25 -2.64
N ILE A 148 -0.01 9.62 -3.75
CA ILE A 148 -1.29 10.33 -3.77
C ILE A 148 -2.37 9.51 -3.04
N SER A 149 -2.50 8.21 -3.35
CA SER A 149 -3.47 7.32 -2.70
C SER A 149 -3.18 7.05 -1.23
N ALA A 150 -1.92 6.90 -0.84
CA ALA A 150 -1.53 6.66 0.55
C ALA A 150 -1.71 7.90 1.45
N SER A 151 -1.59 9.11 0.88
CA SER A 151 -1.66 10.38 1.63
C SER A 151 -3.08 10.77 2.07
N ASN A 152 -4.11 10.01 1.68
CA ASN A 152 -5.48 10.03 2.21
C ASN A 152 -5.99 11.41 2.72
N GLN A 153 -6.09 12.37 1.81
CA GLN A 153 -6.65 13.74 2.01
C GLN A 153 -5.72 14.79 2.63
N GLU A 154 -4.50 14.45 3.04
CA GLU A 154 -3.53 15.44 3.54
C GLU A 154 -2.82 16.20 2.41
N THR A 155 -3.00 15.78 1.15
CA THR A 155 -2.35 16.41 -0.01
C THR A 155 -3.17 17.58 -0.54
N PHE A 156 -2.64 18.79 -0.42
CA PHE A 156 -3.22 19.98 -1.04
C PHE A 156 -3.07 19.93 -2.57
N ILE A 157 -4.14 20.23 -3.32
CA ILE A 157 -4.08 20.33 -4.78
C ILE A 157 -3.70 21.76 -5.16
N ASP A 158 -2.43 21.97 -5.47
CA ASP A 158 -1.82 23.27 -5.80
C ASP A 158 -1.32 23.37 -7.24
N LEU A 159 -2.00 22.71 -8.18
CA LEU A 159 -1.60 22.70 -9.57
C LEU A 159 -2.25 23.82 -10.38
N SER A 160 -1.45 24.48 -11.22
CA SER A 160 -1.99 25.36 -12.26
C SER A 160 -2.69 24.54 -13.35
N ARG A 161 -3.54 25.19 -14.16
CA ARG A 161 -4.15 24.54 -15.33
C ARG A 161 -3.12 23.99 -16.32
N GLU A 162 -1.92 24.55 -16.35
CA GLU A 162 -0.84 24.12 -17.25
C GLU A 162 -0.13 22.88 -16.70
N ASP A 163 0.15 22.85 -15.40
CA ASP A 163 0.64 21.64 -14.71
C ASP A 163 -0.36 20.47 -14.88
N PHE A 164 -1.66 20.79 -14.86
CA PHE A 164 -2.75 19.85 -15.15
C PHE A 164 -2.78 19.30 -16.59
N ARG A 165 -2.14 19.95 -17.56
CA ARG A 165 -2.08 19.43 -18.94
C ARG A 165 -0.85 18.58 -19.19
N ASN A 166 0.19 18.79 -18.38
CA ASN A 166 1.50 18.16 -18.57
C ASN A 166 1.72 16.90 -17.73
N ALA A 167 0.96 16.68 -16.65
CA ALA A 167 1.07 15.45 -15.88
C ALA A 167 0.40 14.25 -16.59
N ALA A 168 0.79 13.04 -16.21
CA ALA A 168 0.22 11.81 -16.76
C ALA A 168 -1.27 11.65 -16.37
N GLN A 169 -2.10 11.13 -17.28
CA GLN A 169 -3.54 10.98 -17.09
C GLN A 169 -3.91 10.14 -15.86
N GLU A 170 -3.08 9.15 -15.55
CA GLU A 170 -3.23 8.29 -14.38
C GLU A 170 -3.14 9.10 -13.08
N ILE A 171 -2.17 10.00 -12.96
CA ILE A 171 -1.98 10.84 -11.76
C ILE A 171 -3.25 11.66 -11.49
N PHE A 172 -3.85 12.23 -12.54
CA PHE A 172 -5.12 12.96 -12.39
C PHE A 172 -6.27 12.08 -11.98
N SER A 173 -6.34 10.87 -12.54
CA SER A 173 -7.40 9.92 -12.22
C SER A 173 -7.34 9.53 -10.73
N PHE A 174 -6.13 9.32 -10.20
CA PHE A 174 -5.89 9.06 -8.80
C PHE A 174 -6.19 10.26 -7.89
N ALA A 175 -5.71 11.45 -8.25
CA ALA A 175 -5.99 12.67 -7.50
C ALA A 175 -7.50 12.94 -7.42
N ARG A 176 -8.23 12.82 -8.55
CA ARG A 176 -9.67 13.02 -8.60
C ARG A 176 -10.43 11.97 -7.79
N PHE A 177 -10.04 10.70 -7.90
CA PHE A 177 -10.68 9.61 -7.15
C PHE A 177 -10.61 9.84 -5.64
N ASN A 178 -9.45 10.26 -5.12
CA ASN A 178 -9.31 10.52 -3.68
C ASN A 178 -10.19 11.70 -3.24
N ASN A 179 -10.26 12.77 -4.02
CA ASN A 179 -11.07 13.94 -3.69
C ASN A 179 -12.58 13.65 -3.73
N SER A 180 -13.07 12.86 -4.69
CA SER A 180 -14.50 12.54 -4.78
C SER A 180 -14.99 11.66 -3.63
N HIS A 181 -14.13 10.81 -3.08
CA HIS A 181 -14.46 9.95 -1.93
C HIS A 181 -14.22 10.64 -0.58
N SER A 182 -13.81 11.92 -0.60
CA SER A 182 -13.60 12.73 0.61
C SER A 182 -14.86 13.46 1.08
N GLN A 183 -15.92 13.52 0.26
CA GLN A 183 -17.16 14.24 0.58
C GLN A 183 -18.24 13.36 1.26
N THR A 184 -17.92 12.11 1.63
CA THR A 184 -18.88 11.17 2.24
C THR A 184 -18.62 10.92 3.73
N VAL A 185 -17.96 11.87 4.41
CA VAL A 185 -17.74 11.83 5.88
C VAL A 185 -18.36 13.08 6.49
N VAL A 186 -19.66 13.00 6.77
CA VAL A 186 -20.36 13.82 7.78
C VAL A 186 -21.13 12.87 8.67
#